data_AF-E0VJV4-F1
#
_entry.id   AF-E0VJV4-F1
#
_cell.length_a   1.000
_cell.length_b   1.000
_cell.length_c   1.000
_cell.angle_alpha   90.00
_cell.angle_beta   90.00
_cell.angle_gamma   90.00
#
_symmetry.space_group_name_H-M   'P 1'
#
loop_
_entity.id
_entity.type
_entity.pdbx_description
1 polymer ?
#
loop_
_entity_poly.entity_id
_entity_poly.type
_entity_poly.pdbx_seq_one_letter_code
_entity_poly.pdbx_strand_id
1 'polypeptide(L)'
;MLNNTGLEKYKNVDFDDAIIYYTKAIELCDDFDVAYYNRGTVLYRLGLYENAFNDLLKAFQLNPDNLDFLNAFNDLIIQRVKRLKIYR
;
A
#
# COMPACT_ATOMS: atom_id res chain seq x y z
N MET A 1 -15.21 -0.03 -26.33
CA MET A 1 -15.13 0.85 -25.13
C MET A 1 -15.56 0.17 -23.82
N LEU A 2 -16.04 -1.08 -23.80
CA LEU A 2 -16.46 -1.76 -22.55
C LEU A 2 -15.34 -2.55 -21.83
N ASN A 3 -14.27 -2.95 -22.52
CA ASN A 3 -13.21 -3.79 -21.92
C ASN A 3 -12.37 -3.09 -20.84
N ASN A 4 -12.12 -1.78 -20.98
CA ASN A 4 -11.24 -1.07 -20.03
C ASN A 4 -11.98 -0.76 -18.73
N THR A 5 -13.25 -0.33 -18.81
CA THR A 5 -14.07 0.00 -17.63
C THR A 5 -14.45 -1.25 -16.82
N GLY A 6 -14.70 -2.38 -17.49
CA GLY A 6 -14.96 -3.66 -16.82
C GLY A 6 -13.73 -4.18 -16.06
N LEU A 7 -12.56 -4.13 -16.68
CA LEU A 7 -11.30 -4.55 -16.06
C LEU A 7 -10.90 -3.63 -14.90
N GLU A 8 -11.11 -2.32 -15.04
CA GLU A 8 -10.84 -1.35 -13.97
C GLU A 8 -11.77 -1.52 -12.78
N LYS A 9 -13.08 -1.68 -13.01
CA LYS A 9 -14.04 -1.99 -11.94
C LYS A 9 -13.71 -3.30 -11.24
N TYR A 10 -13.38 -4.35 -11.99
CA TYR A 10 -13.02 -5.64 -11.42
C TYR A 10 -11.76 -5.53 -10.53
N LYS A 11 -10.71 -4.85 -11.02
CA LYS A 11 -9.50 -4.59 -10.22
C LYS A 11 -9.79 -3.79 -8.95
N ASN A 12 -10.67 -2.78 -9.01
CA ASN A 12 -11.02 -1.99 -7.85
C ASN A 12 -11.78 -2.82 -6.81
N VAL A 13 -12.70 -3.70 -7.23
CA VAL A 13 -13.37 -4.64 -6.33
C VAL A 13 -12.35 -5.56 -5.65
N ASP A 14 -11.40 -6.12 -6.41
CA ASP A 14 -10.34 -6.96 -5.84
C ASP A 14 -9.46 -6.18 -4.84
N PHE A 15 -9.19 -4.89 -5.09
CA PHE A 15 -8.41 -4.05 -4.19
C PHE A 15 -9.17 -3.69 -2.91
N ASP A 16 -10.47 -3.39 -2.99
CA ASP A 16 -11.30 -3.11 -1.83
C ASP A 16 -11.41 -4.36 -0.93
N ASP A 17 -11.64 -5.53 -1.52
CA ASP A 17 -11.66 -6.80 -0.79
C ASP A 17 -10.30 -7.12 -0.16
N ALA A 18 -9.19 -6.86 -0.87
CA ALA A 18 -7.85 -7.02 -0.32
C ALA A 18 -7.60 -6.12 0.90
N ILE A 19 -8.04 -4.85 0.85
CA ILE A 19 -7.92 -3.93 1.99
C ILE A 19 -8.71 -4.45 3.20
N ILE A 20 -9.93 -4.95 2.99
CA ILE A 20 -10.75 -5.53 4.06
C ILE A 20 -10.05 -6.75 4.66
N TYR A 21 -9.52 -7.64 3.82
CA TYR A 21 -8.83 -8.84 4.25
C TYR A 21 -7.61 -8.52 5.11
N TYR A 22 -6.73 -7.64 4.64
CA TYR A 22 -5.53 -7.26 5.41
C TYR A 22 -5.87 -6.47 6.66
N THR A 23 -6.95 -5.68 6.65
CA THR A 23 -7.41 -4.97 7.85
C THR A 23 -7.83 -5.95 8.94
N LYS A 24 -8.61 -6.98 8.60
CA LYS A 24 -8.96 -8.05 9.55
C LYS A 24 -7.73 -8.80 10.04
N ALA A 25 -6.76 -9.08 9.17
CA ALA A 25 -5.51 -9.72 9.57
C ALA A 25 -4.75 -8.88 10.60
N ILE A 26 -4.70 -7.56 10.42
CA ILE A 26 -4.09 -6.60 11.35
C ILE A 26 -4.87 -6.50 12.66
N GLU A 27 -6.19 -6.53 12.62
CA GLU A 27 -7.04 -6.54 13.83
C GLU A 27 -6.83 -7.82 14.67
N LEU A 28 -6.54 -8.94 14.02
CA LEU A 28 -6.24 -10.21 14.69
C LEU A 28 -4.79 -10.29 15.19
N CYS A 29 -3.85 -9.62 14.51
CA CYS A 29 -2.41 -9.69 14.75
C CYS A 29 -1.78 -8.35 14.37
N ASP A 30 -1.57 -7.48 15.35
CA ASP A 30 -1.14 -6.09 15.13
C ASP A 30 0.36 -5.94 14.79
N ASP A 31 1.11 -7.02 14.94
CA ASP A 31 2.53 -7.18 14.58
C ASP A 31 2.74 -7.96 13.26
N PHE A 32 1.67 -8.23 12.51
CA PHE A 32 1.77 -8.93 11.23
C PHE A 32 2.27 -8.02 10.11
N ASP A 33 3.59 -7.85 10.05
CA ASP A 33 4.36 -7.04 9.12
C ASP A 33 3.93 -7.19 7.64
N VAL A 34 3.74 -8.43 7.17
CA VAL A 34 3.33 -8.74 5.78
C VAL A 34 1.94 -8.20 5.46
N ALA A 35 1.00 -8.17 6.42
CA ALA A 35 -0.33 -7.62 6.18
C ALA A 35 -0.29 -6.10 5.98
N TYR A 36 0.52 -5.38 6.76
CA TYR A 36 0.75 -3.95 6.54
C TYR A 36 1.43 -3.70 5.20
N TYR A 37 2.46 -4.46 4.84
CA TYR A 37 3.15 -4.31 3.56
C TYR A 37 2.20 -4.49 2.36
N ASN A 38 1.39 -5.54 2.38
CA ASN A 38 0.46 -5.84 1.31
C ASN A 38 -0.67 -4.80 1.22
N ARG A 39 -1.26 -4.40 2.36
CA ARG A 39 -2.28 -3.35 2.38
C ARG A 39 -1.72 -2.02 1.89
N GLY A 40 -0.52 -1.65 2.33
CA GLY A 40 0.19 -0.45 1.86
C GLY A 40 0.43 -0.44 0.35
N THR A 41 0.81 -1.59 -0.22
CA THR A 41 1.00 -1.74 -1.68
C THR A 41 -0.31 -1.60 -2.46
N VAL A 42 -1.41 -2.15 -1.95
CA VAL A 42 -2.75 -1.99 -2.56
C VAL A 42 -3.20 -0.52 -2.49
N LEU A 43 -3.08 0.11 -1.32
CA LEU A 43 -3.40 1.53 -1.12
C LEU A 43 -2.58 2.43 -2.06
N TYR A 44 -1.30 2.11 -2.27
CA TYR A 44 -0.45 2.83 -3.22
C TYR A 44 -0.98 2.75 -4.66
N ARG A 45 -1.44 1.56 -5.09
CA ARG A 45 -2.02 1.35 -6.43
C ARG A 45 -3.34 2.10 -6.61
N LEU A 46 -4.12 2.25 -5.54
CA LEU A 46 -5.35 3.06 -5.53
C LEU A 46 -5.10 4.57 -5.43
N GLY A 47 -3.85 5.01 -5.28
CA GLY A 47 -3.51 6.43 -5.14
C GLY A 47 -3.69 7.00 -3.72
N LEU A 48 -3.95 6.15 -2.73
CA LEU A 48 -4.13 6.52 -1.32
C LEU A 48 -2.76 6.60 -0.62
N TYR A 49 -1.93 7.54 -1.04
CA TYR A 49 -0.50 7.58 -0.70
C TYR A 49 -0.18 7.80 0.77
N GLU A 50 -0.98 8.57 1.51
CA GLU A 50 -0.76 8.79 2.94
C GLU A 50 -1.05 7.52 3.76
N ASN A 51 -2.14 6.81 3.43
CA ASN A 51 -2.46 5.53 4.05
C ASN A 51 -1.41 4.47 3.71
N ALA A 52 -0.98 4.42 2.44
CA ALA A 52 0.10 3.54 2.01
C ALA A 52 1.41 3.81 2.76
N PHE A 53 1.70 5.08 3.06
CA PHE A 53 2.90 5.47 3.80
C PHE A 53 2.87 4.94 5.23
N ASN A 54 1.75 5.10 5.93
CA ASN A 54 1.62 4.62 7.30
C ASN A 54 1.77 3.09 7.39
N ASP A 55 1.17 2.36 6.45
CA ASP A 55 1.24 0.90 6.40
C ASP A 55 2.66 0.41 6.05
N LEU A 56 3.30 0.97 5.02
CA LEU A 56 4.67 0.57 4.66
C LEU A 56 5.68 0.95 5.75
N LEU A 57 5.49 2.08 6.43
CA LEU A 57 6.30 2.45 7.59
C LEU A 57 6.15 1.44 8.73
N LYS A 58 4.91 1.02 9.03
CA LYS A 58 4.66 0.04 10.09
C LYS A 58 5.27 -1.33 9.76
N ALA A 59 5.16 -1.78 8.51
CA ALA A 59 5.80 -3.02 8.05
C ALA A 59 7.33 -2.97 8.22
N PHE A 60 7.96 -1.87 7.81
CA PHE A 60 9.41 -1.65 7.99
C PHE A 60 9.80 -1.57 9.48
N GLN A 61 9.00 -0.92 10.33
CA GLN A 61 9.28 -0.85 11.77
C GLN A 61 9.21 -2.22 12.47
N LEU A 62 8.29 -3.09 12.02
CA LEU A 62 8.14 -4.44 12.56
C LEU A 62 9.27 -5.36 12.09
N ASN A 63 9.75 -5.18 10.85
CA ASN A 63 10.81 -6.01 10.28
C ASN A 63 11.77 -5.17 9.41
N PRO A 64 12.72 -4.47 10.03
CA PRO A 64 13.61 -3.54 9.34
C PRO A 64 14.65 -4.23 8.46
N ASP A 65 14.95 -5.50 8.71
CA ASP A 65 15.92 -6.30 7.95
C ASP A 65 15.32 -6.88 6.66
N ASN A 66 14.00 -6.77 6.48
CA ASN A 66 13.34 -7.18 5.26
C ASN A 66 13.56 -6.15 4.14
N LEU A 67 14.39 -6.53 3.16
CA LEU A 67 14.75 -5.67 2.03
C LEU A 67 13.55 -5.25 1.17
N ASP A 68 12.51 -6.09 1.04
CA ASP A 68 11.32 -5.73 0.25
C ASP A 68 10.56 -4.58 0.92
N PHE A 69 10.47 -4.59 2.25
CA PHE A 69 9.79 -3.55 3.01
C PHE A 69 10.57 -2.24 2.97
N LEU A 70 11.90 -2.32 3.14
CA LEU A 70 12.79 -1.18 3.01
C LEU A 70 12.70 -0.56 1.61
N ASN A 71 12.72 -1.38 0.56
CA ASN A 71 12.64 -0.91 -0.82
C ASN A 71 11.29 -0.23 -1.11
N ALA A 72 10.17 -0.86 -0.74
CA ALA A 72 8.85 -0.26 -0.95
C ALA A 72 8.66 1.04 -0.17
N PHE A 73 9.16 1.12 1.06
CA PHE A 73 9.11 2.34 1.85
C PHE A 73 9.96 3.47 1.24
N ASN A 74 11.19 3.14 0.80
CA ASN A 74 12.08 4.09 0.12
C ASN A 74 11.47 4.60 -1.20
N ASP A 75 10.90 3.72 -2.01
CA ASP A 75 10.23 4.07 -3.26
C ASP A 75 9.09 5.05 -3.02
N LEU A 76 8.28 4.81 -1.97
CA LEU A 76 7.19 5.71 -1.62
C LEU A 76 7.68 7.09 -1.18
N ILE A 77 8.76 7.17 -0.39
CA ILE A 77 9.39 8.45 0.00
C ILE A 77 9.85 9.22 -1.24
N ILE A 78 10.55 8.54 -2.16
CA ILE A 78 11.03 9.17 -3.40
C ILE A 78 9.86 9.75 -4.20
N GLN A 79 8.76 8.99 -4.33
CA GLN A 79 7.58 9.45 -5.05
C GLN A 79 6.87 10.61 -4.35
N ARG A 80 6.79 10.58 -3.01
CA ARG A 80 6.23 11.68 -2.21
C ARG A 80 7.01 12.97 -2.44
N VAL A 81 8.35 12.90 -2.39
CA VAL A 81 9.23 14.05 -2.65
C VAL A 81 9.07 14.56 -4.09
N LYS A 82 9.00 13.66 -5.08
CA LYS A 82 8.76 14.05 -6.48
C LYS A 82 7.44 14.80 -6.66
N ARG A 83 6.35 14.31 -6.06
CA ARG A 83 5.04 15.02 -6.09
C ARG A 83 5.16 16.41 -5.48
N LEU A 84 5.75 16.54 -4.30
CA LEU A 84 5.91 17.84 -3.64
C LEU A 84 6.75 18.84 -4.44
N LYS A 85 7.73 18.36 -5.22
CA LYS A 85 8.53 19.20 -6.12
C LYS A 85 7.80 19.63 -7.40
N ILE A 86 6.83 18.84 -7.86
CA ILE A 86 6.01 19.17 -9.05
C ILE A 86 4.96 20.24 -8.72
N TYR A 87 4.53 20.33 -7.45
CA TYR A 87 3.56 21.34 -6.99
C TYR A 87 4.20 22.64 -6.45
N ARG A 88 5.49 22.90 -6.75
CA ARG A 88 6.18 24.15 -6.44
C ARG A 88 6.53 24.89 -7.72
#